data_AF-A0A2S3GPV0-F1
#
_entry.id   AF-A0A2S3GPV0-F1
#
_cell.length_a   1.000
_cell.length_b   1.000
_cell.length_c   1.000
_cell.angle_alpha   90.00
_cell.angle_beta   90.00
_cell.angle_gamma   90.00
#
_symmetry.space_group_name_H-M   'P 1'
#
loop_
_entity.id
_entity.type
_entity.pdbx_description
1 polymer ?
#
loop_
_entity_poly.entity_id
_entity_poly.type
_entity_poly.pdbx_seq_one_letter_code
_entity_poly.pdbx_strand_id
1 'polypeptide(L)'
;MSVKAPTSSTAAAFYATLARGLDDLDRSLASSPFLSLPSLRAALALLRAAHAGLARLVASLHLPGGAAWLDEYMDEASRLCDACRALRLGAAAVEGYAGSAAQLASLLMQAPSSPNLSRQQVPRAISVCRREAMALKEENRALVEARAEALALRLSEGVPADAKLGGFNGFRGVLCATRMLTSFLLTLLSWGVLHYWTDPNAGAGAAGDCGSYFGAAFASALSRAQQRAAAEAGRSVAAAGGGAGVMMHEFRRARAAVEEAKEAAEHGGDVAAAAAEVGLRAGALRAACEDVLALIDDLFDEVVEARKKLLDLCSGGN
;
A
#
# COMPACT_ATOMS: atom_id res chain seq x y z
N MET A 1 4.40 51.66 -4.97
CA MET A 1 4.90 50.62 -4.04
C MET A 1 4.56 49.27 -4.66
N SER A 2 5.57 48.55 -5.13
CA SER A 2 5.37 47.31 -5.91
C SER A 2 4.98 46.18 -4.96
N VAL A 3 3.81 45.58 -5.18
CA VAL A 3 3.35 44.39 -4.44
C VAL A 3 4.26 43.23 -4.85
N LYS A 4 5.20 42.89 -3.98
CA LYS A 4 6.06 41.72 -4.15
C LYS A 4 5.19 40.49 -3.93
N ALA A 5 4.85 39.79 -5.01
CA ALA A 5 4.19 38.50 -4.95
C ALA A 5 4.97 37.55 -4.01
N PRO A 6 4.29 36.73 -3.19
CA PRO A 6 4.97 35.87 -2.25
C PRO A 6 5.82 34.85 -3.02
N THR A 7 7.13 34.87 -2.79
CA THR A 7 8.01 33.76 -3.19
C THR A 7 7.50 32.51 -2.48
N SER A 8 6.95 31.56 -3.24
CA SER A 8 6.52 30.27 -2.70
C SER A 8 7.68 29.63 -1.95
N SER A 9 7.53 29.41 -0.64
CA SER A 9 8.56 28.73 0.14
C SER A 9 8.71 27.29 -0.36
N THR A 10 9.92 26.73 -0.34
CA THR A 10 10.19 25.37 -0.81
C THR A 10 9.30 24.32 -0.12
N ALA A 11 8.95 24.55 1.15
CA ALA A 11 7.97 23.75 1.90
C ALA A 11 6.55 23.84 1.33
N ALA A 12 6.08 25.04 0.92
CA ALA A 12 4.77 25.20 0.29
C ALA A 12 4.67 24.47 -1.05
N ALA A 13 5.73 24.51 -1.87
CA ALA A 13 5.81 23.76 -3.12
C ALA A 13 5.78 22.24 -2.90
N PHE A 14 6.40 21.77 -1.81
CA PHE A 14 6.34 20.37 -1.41
C PHE A 14 4.91 19.96 -1.00
N TYR A 15 4.25 20.73 -0.13
CA TYR A 15 2.85 20.45 0.23
C TYR A 15 1.92 20.43 -0.98
N ALA A 16 2.09 21.34 -1.93
CA ALA A 16 1.32 21.36 -3.18
C ALA A 16 1.58 20.11 -4.05
N THR A 17 2.79 19.55 -4.00
CA THR A 17 3.11 18.29 -4.69
C THR A 17 2.44 17.09 -4.00
N LEU A 18 2.47 17.03 -2.67
CA LEU A 18 1.76 16.00 -1.91
C LEU A 18 0.23 16.08 -2.14
N ALA A 19 -0.34 17.29 -2.14
CA ALA A 19 -1.76 17.51 -2.39
C ALA A 19 -2.18 16.98 -3.77
N ARG A 20 -1.42 17.30 -4.83
CA ARG A 20 -1.68 16.80 -6.19
C ARG A 20 -1.62 15.27 -6.26
N GLY A 21 -0.60 14.67 -5.63
CA GLY A 21 -0.48 13.22 -5.59
C GLY A 21 -1.63 12.54 -4.84
N LEU A 22 -2.13 13.16 -3.76
CA LEU A 22 -3.33 12.70 -3.05
C LEU A 22 -4.60 12.82 -3.91
N ASP A 23 -4.75 13.91 -4.68
CA ASP A 23 -5.87 14.06 -5.61
C ASP A 23 -5.81 13.02 -6.76
N ASP A 24 -4.61 12.68 -7.25
CA ASP A 24 -4.40 11.60 -8.21
C ASP A 24 -4.78 10.23 -7.64
N LEU A 25 -4.37 9.96 -6.40
CA LEU A 25 -4.76 8.75 -5.68
C LEU A 25 -6.28 8.69 -5.44
N ASP A 26 -6.92 9.79 -5.03
CA ASP A 26 -8.37 9.87 -4.84
C ASP A 26 -9.12 9.54 -6.14
N ARG A 27 -8.67 10.09 -7.28
CA ARG A 27 -9.20 9.76 -8.60
C ARG A 27 -9.01 8.30 -8.97
N SER A 28 -7.86 7.70 -8.65
CA SER A 28 -7.60 6.28 -8.88
C SER A 28 -8.55 5.40 -8.06
N LEU A 29 -8.73 5.72 -6.77
CA LEU A 29 -9.68 5.05 -5.88
C LEU A 29 -11.14 5.21 -6.33
N ALA A 30 -11.47 6.29 -7.03
CA ALA A 30 -12.81 6.55 -7.55
C ALA A 30 -13.11 5.84 -8.89
N SER A 31 -12.10 5.67 -9.74
CA SER A 31 -12.26 5.23 -11.13
C SER A 31 -12.00 3.74 -11.34
N SER A 32 -11.39 3.07 -10.36
CA SER A 32 -11.04 1.65 -10.44
C SER A 32 -11.64 0.86 -9.27
N PRO A 33 -11.79 -0.47 -9.39
CA PRO A 33 -12.16 -1.31 -8.26
C PRO A 33 -11.21 -1.07 -7.08
N PHE A 34 -11.76 -1.06 -5.87
CA PHE A 34 -10.97 -0.73 -4.68
C PHE A 34 -9.75 -1.63 -4.50
N LEU A 35 -8.60 -1.03 -4.19
CA LEU A 35 -7.31 -1.72 -4.04
C LEU A 35 -6.97 -2.59 -5.26
N SER A 36 -7.34 -2.14 -6.46
CA SER A 36 -6.81 -2.70 -7.70
C SER A 36 -5.37 -2.23 -7.94
N LEU A 37 -4.66 -2.92 -8.82
CA LEU A 37 -3.28 -2.61 -9.17
C LEU A 37 -3.04 -1.11 -9.49
N PRO A 38 -3.88 -0.39 -10.26
CA PRO A 38 -3.69 1.04 -10.49
C PRO A 38 -3.66 1.87 -9.20
N SER A 39 -4.52 1.56 -8.22
CA SER A 39 -4.57 2.28 -6.95
C SER A 39 -3.37 1.98 -6.06
N LEU A 40 -2.89 0.72 -6.07
CA LEU A 40 -1.67 0.33 -5.34
C LEU A 40 -0.43 0.98 -5.96
N ARG A 41 -0.35 1.03 -7.30
CA ARG A 41 0.70 1.76 -8.03
C ARG A 41 0.70 3.24 -7.68
N ALA A 42 -0.48 3.88 -7.66
CA ALA A 42 -0.60 5.29 -7.29
C ALA A 42 -0.13 5.54 -5.85
N ALA A 43 -0.46 4.65 -4.91
CA ALA A 43 0.01 4.75 -3.52
C ALA A 43 1.53 4.61 -3.39
N LEU A 44 2.14 3.60 -4.04
CA LEU A 44 3.59 3.39 -4.04
C LEU A 44 4.33 4.54 -4.74
N ALA A 45 3.82 5.02 -5.88
CA ALA A 45 4.40 6.16 -6.58
C ALA A 45 4.36 7.43 -5.73
N LEU A 46 3.27 7.65 -4.98
CA LEU A 46 3.15 8.79 -4.07
C LEU A 46 4.10 8.69 -2.88
N LEU A 47 4.25 7.49 -2.27
CA LEU A 47 5.26 7.24 -1.23
C LEU A 47 6.66 7.58 -1.72
N ARG A 48 7.03 7.05 -2.89
CA ARG A 48 8.34 7.29 -3.54
C ARG A 48 8.55 8.77 -3.81
N ALA A 49 7.56 9.45 -4.42
CA ALA A 49 7.63 10.88 -4.71
C ALA A 49 7.76 11.74 -3.44
N ALA A 50 7.03 11.40 -2.38
CA ALA A 50 7.10 12.09 -1.09
C ALA A 50 8.48 11.94 -0.46
N HIS A 51 9.02 10.71 -0.43
CA HIS A 51 10.34 10.45 0.15
C HIS A 51 11.47 11.10 -0.66
N ALA A 52 11.46 10.96 -1.99
CA ALA A 52 12.45 11.61 -2.85
C ALA A 52 12.37 13.14 -2.75
N GLY A 53 11.16 13.70 -2.60
CA GLY A 53 10.97 15.13 -2.35
C GLY A 53 11.53 15.58 -1.01
N LEU A 54 11.36 14.78 0.05
CA LEU A 54 11.91 15.04 1.37
C LEU A 54 13.44 15.06 1.34
N ALA A 55 14.08 14.08 0.69
CA ALA A 55 15.53 14.03 0.52
C ALA A 55 16.07 15.26 -0.24
N ARG A 56 15.38 15.70 -1.30
CA ARG A 56 15.74 16.93 -2.04
C ARG A 56 15.58 18.18 -1.20
N LEU A 57 14.55 18.24 -0.35
CA LEU A 57 14.32 19.39 0.53
C LEU A 57 15.45 19.61 1.51
N VAL A 58 15.99 18.54 2.11
CA VAL A 58 17.10 18.64 3.05
C VAL A 58 18.30 19.36 2.43
N ALA A 59 18.67 19.00 1.19
CA ALA A 59 19.74 19.68 0.46
C ALA A 59 19.45 21.16 0.19
N SER A 60 18.19 21.52 -0.04
CA SER A 60 17.80 22.90 -0.36
C SER A 60 17.66 23.83 0.86
N LEU A 61 17.31 23.28 2.03
CA LEU A 61 16.98 24.06 3.22
C LEU A 61 18.20 24.38 4.10
N HIS A 62 19.40 23.93 3.70
CA HIS A 62 20.67 24.15 4.42
C HIS A 62 20.54 23.82 5.91
N LEU A 63 19.96 22.66 6.21
CA LEU A 63 19.69 22.25 7.59
C LEU A 63 21.01 22.07 8.36
N PRO A 64 21.04 22.42 9.66
CA PRO A 64 22.23 22.21 10.48
C PRO A 64 22.54 20.71 10.56
N GLY A 65 23.83 20.35 10.39
CA GLY A 65 24.29 18.97 10.48
C GLY A 65 24.09 18.38 11.88
N GLY A 66 23.69 17.11 11.96
CA GLY A 66 23.59 16.36 13.21
C GLY A 66 22.50 16.84 14.19
N ALA A 67 21.52 17.60 13.73
CA ALA A 67 20.41 18.04 14.58
C ALA A 67 19.28 17.00 14.63
N ALA A 68 18.43 17.07 15.66
CA ALA A 68 17.33 16.11 15.94
C ALA A 68 16.37 15.81 14.77
N TRP A 69 16.34 16.66 13.74
CA TRP A 69 15.59 16.38 12.51
C TRP A 69 16.15 15.17 11.74
N LEU A 70 17.47 14.92 11.82
CA LEU A 70 18.13 13.82 11.13
C LEU A 70 17.74 12.50 11.78
N ASP A 71 17.77 12.42 13.10
CA ASP A 71 17.34 11.24 13.84
C ASP A 71 15.88 10.90 13.52
N GLU A 72 14.99 11.91 13.55
CA GLU A 72 13.58 11.73 13.16
C GLU A 72 13.41 11.25 11.71
N TYR A 73 14.19 11.80 10.77
CA TYR A 73 14.19 11.31 9.39
C TYR A 73 14.70 9.86 9.32
N MET A 74 15.76 9.53 10.04
CA MET A 74 16.38 8.20 10.02
C MET A 74 15.47 7.14 10.62
N ASP A 75 14.76 7.45 11.69
CA ASP A 75 13.75 6.60 12.31
C ASP A 75 12.58 6.36 11.36
N GLU A 76 12.05 7.43 10.75
CA GLU A 76 10.97 7.38 9.76
C GLU A 76 11.36 6.55 8.52
N ALA A 77 12.56 6.78 8.00
CA ALA A 77 13.08 6.05 6.84
C ALA A 77 13.37 4.58 7.19
N SER A 78 13.85 4.29 8.40
CA SER A 78 14.01 2.91 8.88
C SER A 78 12.67 2.20 8.99
N ARG A 79 11.64 2.89 9.51
CA ARG A 79 10.28 2.38 9.56
C ARG A 79 9.76 2.04 8.15
N LEU A 80 9.96 2.95 7.19
CA LEU A 80 9.57 2.71 5.80
C LEU A 80 10.32 1.52 5.17
N CYS A 81 11.61 1.35 5.45
CA CYS A 81 12.37 0.17 5.03
C CYS A 81 11.76 -1.14 5.59
N ASP A 82 11.39 -1.17 6.86
CA ASP A 82 10.76 -2.35 7.47
C ASP A 82 9.36 -2.62 6.91
N ALA A 83 8.60 -1.57 6.62
CA ALA A 83 7.32 -1.68 5.93
C ALA A 83 7.48 -2.23 4.51
N CYS A 84 8.50 -1.80 3.74
CA CYS A 84 8.79 -2.36 2.42
C CYS A 84 9.10 -3.86 2.49
N ARG A 85 9.89 -4.29 3.48
CA ARG A 85 10.17 -5.73 3.70
C ARG A 85 8.91 -6.52 4.01
N ALA A 86 8.02 -5.97 4.85
CA ALA A 86 6.73 -6.57 5.16
C ALA A 86 5.85 -6.70 3.90
N LEU A 87 5.70 -5.62 3.14
CA LEU A 87 4.94 -5.59 1.88
C LEU A 87 5.50 -6.57 0.85
N ARG A 88 6.84 -6.66 0.73
CA ARG A 88 7.51 -7.61 -0.16
C ARG A 88 7.17 -9.06 0.21
N LEU A 89 7.22 -9.40 1.50
CA LEU A 89 6.85 -10.74 1.96
C LEU A 89 5.39 -11.07 1.65
N GLY A 90 4.46 -10.12 1.88
CA GLY A 90 3.05 -10.32 1.56
C GLY A 90 2.79 -10.49 0.06
N ALA A 91 3.44 -9.67 -0.78
CA ALA A 91 3.32 -9.77 -2.24
C ALA A 91 3.88 -11.09 -2.78
N ALA A 92 5.03 -11.54 -2.26
CA ALA A 92 5.63 -12.82 -2.65
C ALA A 92 4.77 -14.02 -2.24
N ALA A 93 4.09 -13.95 -1.09
CA ALA A 93 3.21 -15.03 -0.64
C ALA A 93 2.04 -15.24 -1.64
N VAL A 94 1.51 -14.16 -2.23
CA VAL A 94 0.42 -14.22 -3.21
C VAL A 94 0.83 -14.94 -4.50
N GLU A 95 2.12 -14.96 -4.86
CA GLU A 95 2.62 -15.69 -6.03
C GLU A 95 2.35 -17.20 -5.94
N GLY A 96 2.42 -17.77 -4.73
CA GLY A 96 2.12 -19.18 -4.48
C GLY A 96 0.69 -19.53 -4.88
N TYR A 97 -0.27 -18.72 -4.44
CA TYR A 97 -1.67 -18.88 -4.81
C TYR A 97 -1.91 -18.72 -6.31
N ALA A 98 -1.27 -17.73 -6.95
CA ALA A 98 -1.34 -17.56 -8.40
C ALA A 98 -0.77 -18.78 -9.15
N GLY A 99 0.30 -19.39 -8.63
CA GLY A 99 0.85 -20.66 -9.08
C GLY A 99 -0.15 -21.81 -9.04
N SER A 100 -0.76 -22.04 -7.88
CA SER A 100 -1.75 -23.10 -7.68
C SER A 100 -3.00 -22.89 -8.54
N ALA A 101 -3.48 -21.65 -8.68
CA ALA A 101 -4.60 -21.34 -9.56
C ALA A 101 -4.27 -21.61 -11.04
N ALA A 102 -3.06 -21.29 -11.50
CA ALA A 102 -2.62 -21.60 -12.86
C ALA A 102 -2.50 -23.12 -13.12
N GLN A 103 -2.07 -23.89 -12.11
CA GLN A 103 -2.05 -25.36 -12.19
C GLN A 103 -3.48 -25.92 -12.26
N LEU A 104 -4.40 -25.40 -11.45
CA LEU A 104 -5.81 -25.77 -11.51
C LEU A 104 -6.40 -25.50 -12.90
N ALA A 105 -6.18 -24.32 -13.47
CA ALA A 105 -6.63 -23.98 -14.83
C ALA A 105 -6.11 -25.00 -15.86
N SER A 106 -4.83 -25.35 -15.78
CA SER A 106 -4.22 -26.34 -16.68
C SER A 106 -4.85 -27.72 -16.53
N LEU A 107 -5.14 -28.16 -15.30
CA LEU A 107 -5.81 -29.45 -15.04
C LEU A 107 -7.25 -29.47 -15.56
N LEU A 108 -8.00 -28.38 -15.38
CA LEU A 108 -9.38 -28.27 -15.88
C LEU A 108 -9.42 -28.31 -17.42
N MET A 109 -8.48 -27.66 -18.10
CA MET A 109 -8.36 -27.72 -19.57
C MET A 109 -8.04 -29.14 -20.08
N GLN A 110 -7.29 -29.93 -19.31
CA GLN A 110 -6.92 -31.31 -19.67
C GLN A 110 -7.99 -32.34 -19.27
N ALA A 111 -8.96 -31.96 -18.44
CA ALA A 111 -9.97 -32.86 -17.89
C ALA A 111 -10.76 -33.68 -18.94
N PRO A 112 -11.11 -33.14 -20.13
CA PRO A 112 -11.78 -33.91 -21.18
C PRO A 112 -10.95 -35.07 -21.73
N SER A 113 -9.62 -34.94 -21.72
CA SER A 113 -8.69 -35.92 -22.29
C SER A 113 -8.34 -37.06 -21.32
N SER A 114 -8.63 -36.91 -20.03
CA SER A 114 -8.28 -37.90 -19.00
C SER A 114 -9.28 -37.87 -17.82
N PRO A 115 -10.52 -38.33 -18.04
CA PRO A 115 -11.64 -38.17 -17.08
C PRO A 115 -11.42 -38.87 -15.73
N ASN A 116 -10.70 -40.00 -15.70
CA ASN A 116 -10.45 -40.74 -14.46
C ASN A 116 -9.42 -40.04 -13.56
N LEU A 117 -8.39 -39.44 -14.15
CA LEU A 117 -7.36 -38.68 -13.42
C LEU A 117 -7.91 -37.32 -12.98
N SER A 118 -8.68 -36.64 -13.84
CA SER A 118 -9.27 -35.34 -13.53
C SER A 118 -10.28 -35.42 -12.38
N ARG A 119 -11.07 -36.50 -12.29
CA ARG A 119 -12.02 -36.72 -11.19
C ARG A 119 -11.36 -36.75 -9.80
N GLN A 120 -10.08 -37.14 -9.71
CA GLN A 120 -9.32 -37.12 -8.45
C GLN A 120 -8.49 -35.84 -8.29
N GLN A 121 -7.87 -35.36 -9.36
CA GLN A 121 -6.90 -34.26 -9.31
C GLN A 121 -7.57 -32.88 -9.20
N VAL A 122 -8.71 -32.66 -9.87
CA VAL A 122 -9.40 -31.35 -9.85
C VAL A 122 -9.90 -30.97 -8.45
N PRO A 123 -10.64 -31.83 -7.71
CA PRO A 123 -11.06 -31.50 -6.34
C PRO A 123 -9.87 -31.25 -5.41
N ARG A 124 -8.78 -32.00 -5.59
CA ARG A 124 -7.54 -31.80 -4.84
C ARG A 124 -6.90 -30.44 -5.15
N ALA A 125 -6.78 -30.06 -6.42
CA ALA A 125 -6.21 -28.76 -6.82
C ALA A 125 -7.06 -27.58 -6.32
N ILE A 126 -8.39 -27.69 -6.35
CA ILE A 126 -9.30 -26.72 -5.73
C ILE A 126 -9.04 -26.61 -4.22
N SER A 127 -8.91 -27.74 -3.52
CA SER A 127 -8.63 -27.75 -2.08
C SER A 127 -7.29 -27.10 -1.74
N VAL A 128 -6.27 -27.27 -2.59
CA VAL A 128 -4.95 -26.62 -2.45
C VAL A 128 -5.10 -25.10 -2.59
N CYS A 129 -5.74 -24.62 -3.65
CA CYS A 129 -5.97 -23.18 -3.85
C CYS A 129 -6.69 -22.56 -2.65
N ARG A 130 -7.74 -23.23 -2.13
CA ARG A 130 -8.48 -22.74 -0.95
C ARG A 130 -7.64 -22.73 0.31
N ARG A 131 -6.82 -23.76 0.52
CA ARG A 131 -5.91 -23.82 1.67
C ARG A 131 -4.88 -22.69 1.61
N GLU A 132 -4.26 -22.46 0.46
CA GLU A 132 -3.30 -21.37 0.28
C GLU A 132 -3.96 -20.00 0.48
N ALA A 133 -5.17 -19.79 -0.04
CA ALA A 133 -5.91 -18.55 0.20
C ALA A 133 -6.22 -18.30 1.70
N MET A 134 -6.37 -19.36 2.50
CA MET A 134 -6.56 -19.24 3.95
C MET A 134 -5.23 -19.05 4.67
N ALA A 135 -4.18 -19.78 4.29
CA ALA A 135 -2.83 -19.64 4.84
C ALA A 135 -2.31 -18.22 4.63
N LEU A 136 -2.49 -17.65 3.43
CA LEU A 136 -2.11 -16.26 3.12
C LEU A 136 -2.73 -15.23 4.06
N LYS A 137 -4.01 -15.41 4.41
CA LYS A 137 -4.68 -14.51 5.34
C LYS A 137 -4.07 -14.58 6.73
N GLU A 138 -3.81 -15.79 7.19
CA GLU A 138 -3.29 -16.02 8.54
C GLU A 138 -1.83 -15.60 8.67
N GLU A 139 -1.00 -15.96 7.69
CA GLU A 139 0.42 -15.57 7.63
C GLU A 139 0.57 -14.05 7.54
N ASN A 140 -0.21 -13.40 6.68
CA ASN A 140 -0.14 -11.95 6.58
C ASN A 140 -0.71 -11.25 7.83
N ARG A 141 -1.75 -11.82 8.47
CA ARG A 141 -2.24 -11.33 9.76
C ARG A 141 -1.14 -11.38 10.82
N ALA A 142 -0.52 -12.55 10.99
CA ALA A 142 0.58 -12.74 11.94
C ALA A 142 1.77 -11.82 11.63
N LEU A 143 2.06 -11.60 10.35
CA LEU A 143 3.10 -10.68 9.91
C LEU A 143 2.78 -9.23 10.30
N VAL A 144 1.53 -8.77 10.10
CA VAL A 144 1.14 -7.42 10.51
C VAL A 144 1.13 -7.28 12.03
N GLU A 145 0.65 -8.27 12.77
CA GLU A 145 0.68 -8.25 14.24
C GLU A 145 2.12 -8.20 14.77
N ALA A 146 3.03 -9.01 14.21
CA ALA A 146 4.45 -9.02 14.58
C ALA A 146 5.19 -7.74 14.16
N ARG A 147 4.67 -7.00 13.17
CA ARG A 147 5.29 -5.79 12.60
C ARG A 147 4.43 -4.54 12.81
N ALA A 148 3.50 -4.56 13.77
CA ALA A 148 2.53 -3.49 13.97
C ALA A 148 3.19 -2.13 14.23
N GLU A 149 4.34 -2.12 14.93
CA GLU A 149 5.15 -0.92 15.15
C GLU A 149 5.87 -0.46 13.89
N ALA A 150 6.44 -1.38 13.09
CA ALA A 150 7.10 -1.04 11.83
C ALA A 150 6.11 -0.55 10.76
N LEU A 151 4.88 -1.06 10.78
CA LEU A 151 3.81 -0.59 9.91
C LEU A 151 3.14 0.66 10.48
N ALA A 152 3.38 1.01 11.75
CA ALA A 152 2.67 1.98 12.58
C ALA A 152 1.59 2.73 11.80
N LEU A 153 0.45 2.05 11.65
CA LEU A 153 -0.77 2.59 11.03
C LEU A 153 -1.41 3.67 11.93
N ARG A 154 -0.62 4.21 12.88
CA ARG A 154 -0.99 5.19 13.88
C ARG A 154 -1.06 6.56 13.22
N LEU A 155 -2.17 6.79 12.52
CA LEU A 155 -2.63 8.14 12.19
C LEU A 155 -2.88 9.00 13.45
N SER A 156 -2.88 8.38 14.64
CA SER A 156 -3.34 8.92 15.93
C SER A 156 -2.25 9.45 16.86
N GLU A 157 -0.95 9.26 16.60
CA GLU A 157 0.07 9.91 17.44
C GLU A 157 0.07 11.40 17.12
N GLY A 158 -0.52 12.18 18.03
CA GLY A 158 -0.71 13.62 17.89
C GLY A 158 0.55 14.32 17.41
N VAL A 159 0.35 15.38 16.62
CA VAL A 159 1.42 16.29 16.22
C VAL A 159 2.15 16.72 17.50
N PRO A 160 3.45 16.43 17.68
CA PRO A 160 4.16 16.83 18.89
C PRO A 160 4.03 18.35 19.04
N ALA A 161 3.80 18.84 20.27
CA ALA A 161 3.54 20.26 20.53
C ALA A 161 4.68 21.19 20.05
N ASP A 162 5.86 20.62 19.80
CA ASP A 162 7.06 21.28 19.29
C ASP A 162 7.18 21.28 17.75
N ALA A 163 6.23 20.68 17.02
CA ALA A 163 6.09 20.80 15.56
C ALA A 163 5.56 22.19 15.14
N LYS A 164 5.97 23.24 15.86
CA LYS A 164 5.73 24.62 15.47
C LYS A 164 6.35 24.82 14.08
N LEU A 165 5.55 25.34 13.16
CA LEU A 165 5.85 25.71 11.78
C LEU A 165 7.18 26.47 11.54
N GLY A 166 7.86 26.94 12.59
CA GLY A 166 9.16 27.61 12.54
C GLY A 166 10.39 26.71 12.73
N GLY A 167 10.24 25.42 13.05
CA GLY A 167 11.39 24.51 13.23
C GLY A 167 12.10 24.22 11.91
N PHE A 168 13.42 24.50 11.85
CA PHE A 168 14.29 24.18 10.71
C PHE A 168 13.76 24.68 9.36
N ASN A 169 13.43 25.97 9.25
CA ASN A 169 12.86 26.57 8.03
C ASN A 169 11.55 25.90 7.54
N GLY A 170 10.76 25.35 8.46
CA GLY A 170 9.50 24.65 8.16
C GLY A 170 9.67 23.16 7.85
N PHE A 171 10.89 22.62 7.91
CA PHE A 171 11.18 21.21 7.62
C PHE A 171 10.51 20.25 8.61
N ARG A 172 10.37 20.62 9.89
CA ARG A 172 9.62 19.77 10.85
C ARG A 172 8.17 19.54 10.42
N GLY A 173 7.52 20.57 9.87
CA GLY A 173 6.16 20.44 9.32
C GLY A 173 6.14 19.50 8.10
N VAL A 174 7.14 19.60 7.23
CA VAL A 174 7.30 18.71 6.07
C VAL A 174 7.45 17.26 6.53
N LEU A 175 8.33 16.97 7.49
CA LEU A 175 8.51 15.63 8.05
C LEU A 175 7.21 15.08 8.62
N CYS A 176 6.49 15.89 9.41
CA CYS A 176 5.24 15.46 10.01
C CYS A 176 4.15 15.17 8.94
N ALA A 177 4.04 16.02 7.91
CA ALA A 177 3.13 15.78 6.79
C ALA A 177 3.49 14.50 6.02
N THR A 178 4.78 14.28 5.76
CA THR A 178 5.25 13.06 5.10
C THR A 178 4.99 11.83 5.96
N ARG A 179 5.16 11.90 7.29
CA ARG A 179 4.81 10.82 8.21
C ARG A 179 3.32 10.47 8.14
N MET A 180 2.44 11.47 8.21
CA MET A 180 0.98 11.25 8.11
C MET A 180 0.58 10.63 6.76
N LEU A 181 1.14 11.15 5.68
CA LEU A 181 0.93 10.60 4.34
C LEU A 181 1.43 9.15 4.27
N THR A 182 2.64 8.89 4.75
CA THR A 182 3.26 7.57 4.74
C THR A 182 2.42 6.57 5.52
N SER A 183 1.99 6.90 6.73
CA SER A 183 1.09 6.05 7.52
C SER A 183 -0.22 5.77 6.78
N PHE A 184 -0.85 6.77 6.16
CA PHE A 184 -2.07 6.53 5.38
C PHE A 184 -1.85 5.59 4.18
N LEU A 185 -0.78 5.80 3.42
CA LEU A 185 -0.47 4.99 2.25
C LEU A 185 -0.07 3.56 2.65
N LEU A 186 0.68 3.39 3.75
CA LEU A 186 0.99 2.08 4.31
C LEU A 186 -0.27 1.37 4.81
N THR A 187 -1.26 2.10 5.34
CA THR A 187 -2.59 1.52 5.63
C THR A 187 -3.24 0.96 4.38
N LEU A 188 -3.34 1.75 3.30
CA LEU A 188 -3.91 1.27 2.03
C LEU A 188 -3.14 0.06 1.46
N LEU A 189 -1.82 0.09 1.51
CA LEU A 189 -0.97 -1.00 1.01
C LEU A 189 -1.08 -2.24 1.90
N SER A 190 -1.22 -2.10 3.22
CA SER A 190 -1.45 -3.22 4.14
C SER A 190 -2.80 -3.90 3.85
N TRP A 191 -3.82 -3.12 3.50
CA TRP A 191 -5.10 -3.65 3.05
C TRP A 191 -4.93 -4.39 1.71
N GLY A 192 -4.23 -3.80 0.74
CA GLY A 192 -4.10 -4.40 -0.59
C GLY A 192 -3.22 -5.65 -0.61
N VAL A 193 -2.02 -5.55 -0.03
CA VAL A 193 -0.91 -6.49 -0.19
C VAL A 193 -0.79 -7.44 1.00
N LEU A 194 -1.00 -6.94 2.22
CA LEU A 194 -0.95 -7.77 3.44
C LEU A 194 -2.32 -8.33 3.81
N HIS A 195 -3.37 -8.06 3.05
CA HIS A 195 -4.71 -8.61 3.28
C HIS A 195 -5.23 -8.31 4.71
N TYR A 196 -4.69 -7.26 5.32
CA TYR A 196 -4.90 -6.92 6.72
C TYR A 196 -6.01 -5.88 6.83
N TRP A 197 -6.79 -5.94 7.91
CA TRP A 197 -7.79 -4.93 8.21
C TRP A 197 -7.81 -4.65 9.70
N THR A 198 -7.72 -3.37 10.04
CA THR A 198 -8.06 -2.82 11.36
C THR A 198 -9.16 -1.81 11.19
N ASP A 199 -10.06 -1.71 12.16
CA ASP A 199 -11.12 -0.71 12.14
C ASP A 199 -10.52 0.71 11.94
N PRO A 200 -10.82 1.40 10.83
CA PRO A 200 -10.28 2.73 10.53
C PRO A 200 -10.74 3.77 11.54
N ASN A 201 -11.83 3.52 12.28
CA ASN A 201 -12.33 4.42 13.31
C ASN A 201 -11.48 4.42 14.59
N ALA A 202 -10.58 3.45 14.78
CA ALA A 202 -9.67 3.43 15.93
C ALA A 202 -8.64 4.58 15.92
N GLY A 203 -8.50 5.34 14.83
CA GLY A 203 -7.55 6.45 14.72
C GLY A 203 -8.08 7.72 14.02
N ALA A 204 -9.37 7.76 13.65
CA ALA A 204 -9.96 8.85 12.87
C ALA A 204 -10.05 10.21 13.62
N GLY A 205 -9.78 10.24 14.93
CA GLY A 205 -9.87 11.44 15.76
C GLY A 205 -8.73 12.44 15.63
N ALA A 206 -7.60 12.10 14.98
CA ALA A 206 -6.38 12.92 15.02
C ALA A 206 -6.18 13.88 13.82
N ALA A 207 -6.89 13.67 12.71
CA ALA A 207 -6.74 14.50 11.52
C ALA A 207 -7.40 15.90 11.65
N GLY A 208 -8.36 16.04 12.57
CA GLY A 208 -9.16 17.26 12.75
C GLY A 208 -8.36 18.50 13.15
N ASP A 209 -7.23 18.33 13.85
CA ASP A 209 -6.40 19.44 14.35
C ASP A 209 -5.12 19.69 13.53
N CYS A 210 -4.89 18.91 12.47
CA CYS A 210 -3.67 18.99 11.67
C CYS A 210 -3.68 20.14 10.63
N GLY A 211 -4.85 20.67 10.28
CA GLY A 211 -5.00 21.70 9.23
C GLY A 211 -4.30 23.03 9.53
N SER A 212 -4.03 23.32 10.80
CA SER A 212 -3.30 24.52 11.24
C SER A 212 -1.78 24.41 11.07
N TYR A 213 -1.24 23.19 10.90
CA TYR A 213 0.21 22.90 10.83
C TYR A 213 0.71 22.64 9.40
N PHE A 214 -0.19 22.44 8.43
CA PHE A 214 0.16 22.08 7.06
C PHE A 214 -0.54 22.99 6.05
N GLY A 215 -0.12 22.96 4.78
CA GLY A 215 -0.84 23.67 3.73
C GLY A 215 -2.30 23.19 3.65
N ALA A 216 -3.27 24.11 3.66
CA ALA A 216 -4.71 23.80 3.66
C ALA A 216 -5.11 22.84 2.51
N ALA A 217 -4.50 23.00 1.34
CA ALA A 217 -4.71 22.11 0.20
C ALA A 217 -4.33 20.65 0.52
N PHE A 218 -3.15 20.42 1.12
CA PHE A 218 -2.68 19.08 1.51
C PHE A 218 -3.60 18.45 2.55
N ALA A 219 -3.93 19.18 3.62
CA ALA A 219 -4.81 18.68 4.67
C ALA A 219 -6.19 18.28 4.12
N SER A 220 -6.75 19.10 3.23
CA SER A 220 -8.03 18.80 2.57
C SER A 220 -7.94 17.57 1.67
N ALA A 221 -6.86 17.41 0.89
CA ALA A 221 -6.68 16.29 -0.01
C ALA A 221 -6.48 14.97 0.76
N LEU A 222 -5.71 15.01 1.85
CA LEU A 222 -5.48 13.86 2.70
C LEU A 222 -6.77 13.39 3.36
N SER A 223 -7.54 14.33 3.92
CA SER A 223 -8.84 14.04 4.55
C SER A 223 -9.83 13.42 3.55
N ARG A 224 -9.94 13.98 2.34
CA ARG A 224 -10.80 13.41 1.28
C ARG A 224 -10.39 11.98 0.92
N ALA A 225 -9.10 11.76 0.67
CA ALA A 225 -8.59 10.43 0.31
C ALA A 225 -8.80 9.42 1.44
N GLN A 226 -8.59 9.81 2.70
CA GLN A 226 -8.85 8.99 3.89
C GLN A 226 -10.32 8.62 4.04
N GLN A 227 -11.23 9.61 3.91
CA GLN A 227 -12.67 9.38 3.99
C GLN A 227 -13.14 8.42 2.90
N ARG A 228 -12.67 8.60 1.66
CA ARG A 228 -13.01 7.70 0.55
C ARG A 228 -12.50 6.28 0.81
N ALA A 229 -11.24 6.15 1.19
CA ALA A 229 -10.61 4.87 1.50
C ALA A 229 -11.37 4.13 2.61
N ALA A 230 -11.70 4.81 3.71
CA ALA A 230 -12.45 4.24 4.83
C ALA A 230 -13.86 3.81 4.40
N ALA A 231 -14.56 4.63 3.61
CA ALA A 231 -15.92 4.32 3.13
C ALA A 231 -15.94 3.10 2.22
N GLU A 232 -14.99 3.00 1.28
CA GLU A 232 -14.90 1.88 0.35
C GLU A 232 -14.44 0.59 1.03
N ALA A 233 -13.54 0.71 2.00
CA ALA A 233 -13.13 -0.41 2.81
C ALA A 233 -14.25 -0.94 3.71
N GLY A 234 -15.03 -0.05 4.33
CA GLY A 234 -16.23 -0.42 5.09
C GLY A 234 -17.25 -1.17 4.23
N ARG A 235 -17.49 -0.71 2.98
CA ARG A 235 -18.33 -1.43 2.00
C ARG A 235 -17.78 -2.81 1.68
N SER A 236 -16.47 -2.92 1.46
CA SER A 236 -15.81 -4.19 1.11
C SER A 236 -15.89 -5.21 2.24
N VAL A 237 -15.66 -4.79 3.48
CA VAL A 237 -15.73 -5.66 4.67
C VAL A 237 -17.17 -6.10 4.95
N ALA A 238 -18.15 -5.18 4.83
CA ALA A 238 -19.56 -5.50 4.99
C ALA A 238 -20.04 -6.52 3.95
N ALA A 239 -19.66 -6.36 2.67
CA ALA A 239 -19.99 -7.30 1.60
C ALA A 239 -19.37 -8.70 1.82
N ALA A 240 -18.25 -8.78 2.54
CA ALA A 240 -17.56 -10.03 2.82
C ALA A 240 -17.96 -10.69 4.16
N GLY A 241 -19.04 -10.21 4.81
CA GLY A 241 -19.56 -10.81 6.05
C GLY A 241 -18.75 -10.47 7.30
N GLY A 242 -18.04 -9.34 7.32
CA GLY A 242 -17.43 -8.76 8.53
C GLY A 242 -16.13 -9.41 9.03
N GLY A 243 -15.67 -10.51 8.43
CA GLY A 243 -14.47 -11.25 8.87
C GLY A 243 -13.34 -11.36 7.84
N ALA A 244 -13.54 -10.89 6.61
CA ALA A 244 -12.49 -10.91 5.59
C ALA A 244 -11.92 -9.50 5.44
N GLY A 245 -10.63 -9.34 5.72
CA GLY A 245 -9.91 -8.10 5.43
C GLY A 245 -10.08 -7.67 3.98
N VAL A 246 -9.87 -6.38 3.71
CA VAL A 246 -9.83 -5.91 2.33
C VAL A 246 -8.60 -6.54 1.66
N MET A 247 -8.70 -6.92 0.39
CA MET A 247 -7.63 -7.56 -0.38
C MET A 247 -7.53 -6.89 -1.74
N MET A 248 -6.35 -6.99 -2.35
CA MET A 248 -6.16 -6.59 -3.73
C MET A 248 -7.26 -7.16 -4.63
N HIS A 249 -7.78 -6.34 -5.54
CA HIS A 249 -8.91 -6.70 -6.39
C HIS A 249 -8.64 -7.96 -7.22
N GLU A 250 -7.43 -8.05 -7.77
CA GLU A 250 -6.93 -9.13 -8.62
C GLU A 250 -6.92 -10.45 -7.86
N PHE A 251 -6.53 -10.44 -6.58
CA PHE A 251 -6.61 -11.62 -5.71
C PHE A 251 -8.06 -12.05 -5.48
N ARG A 252 -8.95 -11.09 -5.19
CA ARG A 252 -10.39 -11.37 -5.01
C ARG A 252 -11.02 -11.99 -6.25
N ARG A 253 -10.64 -11.50 -7.44
CA ARG A 253 -11.10 -12.03 -8.73
C ARG A 253 -10.57 -13.43 -8.99
N ALA A 254 -9.29 -13.69 -8.76
CA ALA A 254 -8.72 -15.04 -8.88
C ALA A 254 -9.41 -16.04 -7.93
N ARG A 255 -9.66 -15.62 -6.70
CA ARG A 255 -10.38 -16.42 -5.72
C ARG A 255 -11.83 -16.72 -6.12
N ALA A 256 -12.55 -15.72 -6.63
CA ALA A 256 -13.91 -15.93 -7.13
C ALA A 256 -13.92 -16.93 -8.29
N ALA A 257 -13.02 -16.79 -9.27
CA ALA A 257 -12.91 -17.72 -10.40
C ALA A 257 -12.63 -19.16 -9.96
N VAL A 258 -11.81 -19.37 -8.92
CA VAL A 258 -11.56 -20.72 -8.37
C VAL A 258 -12.81 -21.32 -7.70
N GLU A 259 -13.61 -20.53 -6.98
CA GLU A 259 -14.86 -21.02 -6.40
C GLU A 259 -15.92 -21.27 -7.48
N GLU A 260 -16.01 -20.44 -8.51
CA GLU A 260 -16.88 -20.68 -9.67
C GLU A 260 -16.47 -21.95 -10.43
N ALA A 261 -15.16 -22.20 -10.60
CA ALA A 261 -14.66 -23.43 -11.21
C ALA A 261 -14.98 -24.67 -10.37
N LYS A 262 -15.02 -24.54 -9.04
CA LYS A 262 -15.49 -25.60 -8.15
C LYS A 262 -16.98 -25.88 -8.39
N GLU A 263 -17.81 -24.84 -8.40
CA GLU A 263 -19.24 -25.00 -8.64
C GLU A 263 -19.53 -25.65 -9.99
N ALA A 264 -18.82 -25.24 -11.04
CA ALA A 264 -18.91 -25.84 -12.37
C ALA A 264 -18.48 -27.32 -12.37
N ALA A 265 -17.41 -27.67 -11.67
CA ALA A 265 -16.93 -29.06 -11.58
C ALA A 265 -17.89 -29.96 -10.78
N GLU A 266 -18.56 -29.43 -9.75
CA GLU A 266 -19.50 -30.19 -8.90
C GLU A 266 -20.89 -30.34 -9.53
N HIS A 267 -21.39 -29.29 -10.20
CA HIS A 267 -22.77 -29.22 -10.69
C HIS A 267 -22.90 -29.37 -12.22
N GLY A 268 -21.81 -29.70 -12.93
CA GLY A 268 -21.84 -29.95 -14.36
C GLY A 268 -21.95 -28.68 -15.23
N GLY A 269 -21.31 -27.60 -14.80
CA GLY A 269 -21.18 -26.36 -15.57
C GLY A 269 -20.12 -26.42 -16.68
N ASP A 270 -19.91 -25.30 -17.37
CA ASP A 270 -18.87 -25.19 -18.42
C ASP A 270 -17.47 -25.12 -17.79
N VAL A 271 -16.85 -26.31 -17.66
CA VAL A 271 -15.51 -26.49 -17.10
C VAL A 271 -14.44 -25.80 -17.96
N ALA A 272 -14.61 -25.72 -19.28
CA ALA A 272 -13.63 -25.09 -20.16
C ALA A 272 -13.63 -23.57 -20.00
N ALA A 273 -14.82 -22.95 -19.94
CA ALA A 273 -14.94 -21.52 -19.65
C ALA A 273 -14.38 -21.18 -18.25
N ALA A 274 -14.71 -22.00 -17.25
CA ALA A 274 -14.17 -21.83 -15.89
C ALA A 274 -12.65 -21.95 -15.85
N ALA A 275 -12.07 -22.90 -16.58
CA ALA A 275 -10.62 -23.07 -16.67
C ALA A 275 -9.93 -21.86 -17.30
N ALA A 276 -10.48 -21.32 -18.39
CA ALA A 276 -9.98 -20.14 -19.06
C ALA A 276 -10.03 -18.91 -18.14
N GLU A 277 -11.14 -18.73 -17.40
CA GLU A 277 -11.29 -17.64 -16.44
C GLU A 277 -10.29 -17.76 -15.29
N VAL A 278 -10.14 -18.94 -14.68
CA VAL A 278 -9.12 -19.17 -13.62
C VAL A 278 -7.72 -18.86 -14.14
N GLY A 279 -7.36 -19.32 -15.34
CA GLY A 279 -6.07 -19.07 -15.95
C GLY A 279 -5.81 -17.58 -16.20
N LEU A 280 -6.80 -16.87 -16.74
CA LEU A 280 -6.75 -15.44 -16.97
C LEU A 280 -6.53 -14.67 -15.66
N ARG A 281 -7.31 -14.99 -14.60
CA ARG A 281 -7.19 -14.32 -13.31
C ARG A 281 -5.91 -14.65 -12.58
N ALA A 282 -5.42 -15.89 -12.66
CA ALA A 282 -4.14 -16.28 -12.10
C ALA A 282 -2.98 -15.53 -12.78
N GLY A 283 -3.02 -15.40 -14.11
CA GLY A 283 -2.04 -14.62 -14.87
C GLY A 283 -2.05 -13.14 -14.50
N ALA A 284 -3.24 -12.53 -14.43
CA ALA A 284 -3.38 -11.14 -14.02
C ALA A 284 -2.90 -10.89 -12.58
N LEU A 285 -3.19 -11.82 -11.66
CA LEU A 285 -2.72 -11.75 -10.28
C LEU A 285 -1.20 -11.84 -10.20
N ARG A 286 -0.57 -12.77 -10.93
CA ARG A 286 0.89 -12.89 -10.98
C ARG A 286 1.54 -11.62 -11.50
N ALA A 287 1.06 -11.10 -12.63
CA ALA A 287 1.58 -9.85 -13.20
C ALA A 287 1.44 -8.67 -12.21
N ALA A 288 0.31 -8.57 -11.53
CA ALA A 288 0.10 -7.55 -10.50
C ALA A 288 1.08 -7.69 -9.32
N CYS A 289 1.38 -8.93 -8.88
CA CYS A 289 2.38 -9.19 -7.84
C CYS A 289 3.78 -8.79 -8.28
N GLU A 290 4.21 -9.20 -9.49
CA GLU A 290 5.52 -8.84 -10.05
C GLU A 290 5.68 -7.31 -10.16
N ASP A 291 4.63 -6.63 -10.62
CA ASP A 291 4.58 -5.17 -10.71
C ASP A 291 4.71 -4.49 -9.34
N VAL A 292 3.97 -4.97 -8.34
CA VAL A 292 4.01 -4.43 -6.98
C VAL A 292 5.37 -4.69 -6.32
N LEU A 293 5.94 -5.88 -6.51
CA LEU A 293 7.27 -6.24 -6.01
C LEU A 293 8.36 -5.32 -6.59
N ALA A 294 8.35 -5.10 -7.91
CA ALA A 294 9.29 -4.19 -8.55
C ALA A 294 9.21 -2.76 -7.99
N LEU A 295 7.98 -2.26 -7.75
CA LEU A 295 7.77 -0.93 -7.17
C LEU A 295 8.18 -0.83 -5.70
N ILE A 296 8.01 -1.90 -4.93
CA ILE A 296 8.48 -1.97 -3.53
C ILE A 296 10.01 -1.98 -3.48
N ASP A 297 10.65 -2.75 -4.36
CA ASP A 297 12.11 -2.85 -4.44
C ASP A 297 12.74 -1.51 -4.84
N ASP A 298 12.19 -0.86 -5.87
CA ASP A 298 12.57 0.50 -6.26
C ASP A 298 12.45 1.51 -5.10
N LEU A 299 11.34 1.46 -4.35
CA LEU A 299 11.13 2.34 -3.20
C LEU A 299 12.15 2.05 -2.10
N PHE A 300 12.40 0.78 -1.79
CA PHE A 300 13.36 0.38 -0.77
C PHE A 300 14.77 0.88 -1.09
N ASP A 301 15.23 0.66 -2.32
CA ASP A 301 16.56 1.07 -2.77
C ASP A 301 16.72 2.59 -2.71
N GLU A 302 15.70 3.36 -3.13
CA GLU A 302 15.72 4.81 -3.03
C GLU A 302 15.79 5.32 -1.59
N VAL A 303 15.05 4.69 -0.67
CA VAL A 303 15.07 5.05 0.75
C VAL A 303 16.45 4.76 1.36
N VAL A 304 17.02 3.59 1.09
CA VAL A 304 18.36 3.21 1.58
C VAL A 304 19.42 4.17 1.06
N GLU A 305 19.38 4.49 -0.23
CA GLU A 305 20.32 5.40 -0.88
C GLU A 305 20.18 6.84 -0.35
N ALA A 306 18.94 7.31 -0.13
CA ALA A 306 18.70 8.64 0.44
C ALA A 306 19.23 8.75 1.88
N ARG A 307 19.01 7.72 2.72
CA ARG A 307 19.56 7.66 4.08
C ARG A 307 21.09 7.76 4.08
N LYS A 308 21.75 6.99 3.22
CA LYS A 308 23.21 7.03 3.07
C LYS A 308 23.71 8.41 2.69
N LYS A 309 23.13 9.01 1.65
CA LYS A 309 23.48 10.37 1.19
C LYS A 309 23.32 11.42 2.30
N LEU A 310 22.25 11.34 3.08
CA LEU A 310 21.98 12.30 4.16
C LEU A 310 22.94 12.12 5.34
N LEU A 311 23.31 10.89 5.68
CA LEU A 311 24.35 10.62 6.67
C LEU A 311 25.71 11.15 6.23
N ASP A 312 26.09 10.94 4.97
CA ASP A 312 27.35 11.42 4.40
C ASP A 312 27.41 12.96 4.43
N LEU A 313 26.31 13.64 4.05
CA LEU A 313 26.21 15.10 4.09
C LEU A 313 26.36 15.66 5.51
N CYS A 314 25.82 14.98 6.52
CA CYS A 314 25.91 15.43 7.91
C CYS A 314 27.26 15.10 8.56
N SER A 315 27.97 14.08 8.04
CA SER A 315 29.28 13.64 8.55
C SER A 315 30.45 14.38 7.89
N GLY A 316 30.29 14.84 6.65
CA GLY A 316 31.31 15.56 5.88
C GLY A 316 31.31 17.08 6.03
N GLY A 317 30.46 17.63 6.92
CA GLY A 317 30.32 19.07 7.18
C GLY A 317 31.33 19.67 8.17
N ASN A 318 32.46 19.00 8.44
CA ASN A 318 33.57 19.50 9.25
C ASN A 318 34.69 20.06 8.39
#